data_AF-M5TB17-F1
#
_entry.id   AF-M5TB17-F1
#
_cell.length_a   1.000
_cell.length_b   1.000
_cell.length_c   1.000
_cell.angle_alpha   90.00
_cell.angle_beta   90.00
_cell.angle_gamma   90.00
#
_symmetry.space_group_name_H-M   'P 1'
#
loop_
_entity.id
_entity.type
_entity.pdbx_description
1 polymer ?
#
loop_
_entity_poly.entity_id
_entity_poly.type
_entity_poly.pdbx_seq_one_letter_code
_entity_poly.pdbx_strand_id
1 'polypeptide(L)'
;MIDVSGGLVTIDAMGCQTEIAAKIVDEGADYCLAVKGNQPTFHEGINAFFLNHLEDAFARIEVIEHNTKETDHGRIDERSYYLCEVPDDLPDAFQ
;
A
#
# COMPACT_ATOMS: atom_id res chain seq x y z
N MET A 1 4.98 -27.39 1.72
CA MET A 1 5.37 -26.22 0.91
C MET A 1 4.12 -25.78 0.18
N ILE A 2 3.79 -24.50 0.21
CA ILE A 2 2.66 -23.94 -0.56
C ILE A 2 3.27 -23.49 -1.88
N ASP A 3 2.64 -23.86 -3.00
CA ASP A 3 3.00 -23.33 -4.33
C ASP A 3 2.20 -22.05 -4.56
N VAL A 4 2.89 -20.94 -4.78
CA VAL A 4 2.31 -19.60 -4.93
C VAL A 4 2.52 -19.00 -6.33
N SER A 5 3.22 -19.70 -7.22
CA SER A 5 3.61 -19.19 -8.54
C SER A 5 2.41 -18.65 -9.32
N GLY A 6 2.52 -17.43 -9.84
CA GLY A 6 1.46 -16.72 -10.57
C GLY A 6 0.30 -16.22 -9.72
N GLY A 7 0.39 -16.32 -8.38
CA GLY A 7 -0.60 -15.81 -7.44
C GLY A 7 -0.24 -14.44 -6.87
N LEU A 8 -1.24 -13.78 -6.28
CA LEU A 8 -1.06 -12.57 -5.47
C LEU A 8 -1.07 -12.95 -3.99
N VAL A 9 0.05 -12.69 -3.30
CA VAL A 9 0.21 -12.96 -1.88
C VAL A 9 -0.14 -11.72 -1.06
N THR A 10 -1.09 -11.87 -0.14
CA THR A 10 -1.42 -10.87 0.88
C THR A 10 -1.17 -11.47 2.25
N ILE A 11 -0.42 -10.77 3.11
CA ILE A 11 -0.18 -11.20 4.50
C ILE A 11 -0.33 -10.02 5.46
N ASP A 12 -0.62 -10.32 6.72
CA ASP A 12 -0.69 -9.30 7.76
C ASP A 12 0.69 -8.66 8.03
N ALA A 13 0.66 -7.42 8.49
CA ALA A 13 1.82 -6.57 8.66
C ALA A 13 2.87 -7.08 9.66
N MET A 14 2.51 -7.99 10.59
CA MET A 14 3.50 -8.69 11.40
C MET A 14 4.53 -9.48 10.56
N GLY A 15 4.21 -9.81 9.31
CA GLY A 15 5.07 -10.50 8.36
C GLY A 15 5.63 -9.64 7.23
N CYS A 16 5.50 -8.32 7.26
CA CYS A 16 5.99 -7.43 6.19
C CYS A 16 7.52 -7.20 6.29
N GLN A 17 8.27 -8.29 6.32
CA GLN A 17 9.74 -8.29 6.23
C GLN A 17 10.14 -8.27 4.77
N THR A 18 11.16 -7.48 4.42
CA THR A 18 11.71 -7.41 3.05
C THR A 18 12.11 -8.78 2.53
N GLU A 19 12.63 -9.66 3.39
CA GLU A 19 12.96 -11.06 3.07
C GLU A 19 11.75 -11.87 2.59
N ILE A 20 10.56 -11.61 3.13
CA ILE A 20 9.33 -12.31 2.72
C ILE A 20 8.88 -11.82 1.35
N ALA A 21 8.93 -10.51 1.10
CA ALA A 21 8.64 -9.94 -0.22
C ALA A 21 9.59 -10.49 -1.30
N ALA A 22 10.89 -10.52 -1.01
CA ALA A 22 11.90 -11.10 -1.92
C ALA A 22 11.60 -12.57 -2.25
N LYS A 23 11.26 -13.36 -1.24
CA LYS A 23 10.92 -14.78 -1.44
C LYS A 23 9.67 -14.99 -2.28
N ILE A 24 8.65 -14.15 -2.14
CA ILE A 24 7.43 -14.23 -2.97
C ILE A 24 7.79 -14.02 -4.45
N VAL A 25 8.63 -13.04 -4.74
CA VAL A 25 9.12 -12.76 -6.10
C VAL A 25 9.98 -13.91 -6.63
N ASP A 26 10.88 -14.46 -5.81
CA ASP A 26 11.72 -15.62 -6.17
C ASP A 26 10.89 -16.87 -6.51
N GLU A 27 9.72 -17.03 -5.87
CA GLU A 27 8.77 -18.11 -6.15
C GLU A 27 7.84 -17.81 -7.35
N GLY A 28 8.05 -16.69 -8.05
CA GLY A 28 7.31 -16.33 -9.27
C GLY A 28 5.90 -15.80 -9.00
N ALA A 29 5.70 -15.16 -7.85
CA ALA A 29 4.42 -14.60 -7.41
C ALA A 29 4.52 -13.09 -7.17
N ASP A 30 3.37 -12.44 -7.10
CA ASP A 30 3.24 -11.01 -6.78
C ASP A 30 2.81 -10.81 -5.32
N TYR A 31 2.99 -9.62 -4.76
CA TYR A 31 2.56 -9.30 -3.39
C TYR A 31 1.78 -7.99 -3.28
N CYS A 32 0.88 -7.93 -2.32
CA CYS A 32 0.27 -6.70 -1.82
C CYS A 32 0.37 -6.71 -0.28
N LEU A 33 1.37 -5.99 0.24
CA LEU A 33 1.74 -5.98 1.66
C LEU A 33 1.46 -4.62 2.29
N ALA A 34 1.01 -4.63 3.54
CA ALA A 34 0.75 -3.40 4.27
C ALA A 34 2.07 -2.82 4.83
N VAL A 35 2.41 -1.61 4.38
CA VAL A 35 3.47 -0.80 5.00
C VAL A 35 2.93 -0.21 6.31
N LYS A 36 3.56 -0.52 7.44
CA LYS A 36 3.24 0.03 8.76
C LYS A 36 4.54 0.50 9.44
N GLY A 37 4.55 0.57 10.77
CA GLY A 37 5.73 0.97 11.56
C GLY A 37 6.95 0.03 11.49
N ASN A 38 6.88 -1.07 10.74
CA ASN A 38 8.01 -1.94 10.43
C ASN A 38 9.01 -1.32 9.43
N GLN A 39 8.59 -0.29 8.68
CA GLN A 39 9.45 0.52 7.81
C GLN A 39 9.11 2.01 8.05
N PRO A 40 9.65 2.63 9.12
CA PRO A 40 9.18 3.94 9.59
C PRO A 40 9.38 5.05 8.55
N THR A 41 10.56 5.12 7.92
CA THR A 41 10.85 6.13 6.89
C THR A 41 9.93 5.97 5.67
N PHE A 42 9.74 4.74 5.19
CA PHE A 42 8.85 4.47 4.06
C PHE A 42 7.40 4.82 4.37
N HIS A 43 6.92 4.41 5.55
CA HIS A 43 5.58 4.74 6.03
C HIS A 43 5.37 6.25 6.17
N GLU A 44 6.34 6.98 6.71
CA GLU A 44 6.29 8.45 6.78
C GLU A 44 6.29 9.08 5.39
N GLY A 45 7.11 8.59 4.47
CA GLY A 45 7.15 9.04 3.07
C GLY A 45 5.81 8.86 2.35
N ILE A 46 5.18 7.69 2.49
CA ILE A 46 3.86 7.42 1.92
C ILE A 46 2.83 8.40 2.48
N ASN A 47 2.80 8.60 3.80
CA ASN A 47 1.87 9.55 4.41
C ASN A 47 2.11 10.99 3.93
N ALA A 48 3.37 11.44 3.90
CA ALA A 48 3.71 12.79 3.45
C ALA A 48 3.29 13.02 1.99
N PHE A 49 3.55 12.04 1.11
CA PHE A 49 3.16 12.09 -0.30
C PHE A 49 1.64 12.25 -0.46
N PHE A 50 0.84 11.34 0.11
CA PHE A 50 -0.61 11.40 -0.04
C PHE A 50 -1.22 12.64 0.63
N LEU A 51 -0.75 13.05 1.81
CA LEU A 51 -1.24 14.25 2.49
C LEU A 51 -0.98 15.52 1.67
N ASN A 52 0.21 15.65 1.07
CA ASN A 52 0.55 16.80 0.25
C ASN A 52 -0.30 16.89 -1.02
N HIS A 53 -0.63 15.77 -1.65
CA HIS A 53 -1.49 15.75 -2.83
C HIS A 53 -2.98 15.83 -2.49
N LEU A 54 -3.41 15.42 -1.30
CA LEU A 54 -4.78 15.62 -0.84
C LEU A 54 -5.14 17.11 -0.69
N GLU A 55 -4.16 17.98 -0.36
CA GLU A 55 -4.38 19.42 -0.20
C GLU A 55 -4.99 20.11 -1.42
N ASP A 56 -4.72 19.60 -2.62
CA ASP A 56 -5.27 20.11 -3.88
C ASP A 56 -6.05 19.05 -4.68
N ALA A 57 -6.60 18.07 -3.99
CA ALA A 57 -7.38 16.97 -4.58
C ALA A 57 -6.64 16.26 -5.73
N PHE A 58 -5.35 15.99 -5.51
CA PHE A 58 -4.44 15.30 -6.41
C PHE A 58 -4.25 15.98 -7.77
N ALA A 59 -4.47 17.29 -7.89
CA ALA A 59 -4.39 18.01 -9.17
C ALA A 59 -3.03 17.93 -9.89
N ARG A 60 -1.97 17.47 -9.19
CA ARG A 60 -0.59 17.37 -9.70
C ARG A 60 -0.19 15.98 -10.19
N ILE A 61 -0.99 14.94 -9.92
CA ILE A 61 -0.66 13.55 -10.27
C ILE A 61 -1.88 12.77 -10.75
N GLU A 62 -1.65 11.67 -11.47
CA GLU A 62 -2.72 10.74 -11.80
C GLU A 62 -2.94 9.76 -10.65
N VAL A 63 -4.19 9.68 -10.18
CA VAL A 63 -4.63 8.76 -9.14
C VAL A 63 -5.95 8.11 -9.53
N ILE A 64 -6.07 6.82 -9.24
CA ILE A 64 -7.36 6.12 -9.25
C ILE A 64 -7.94 6.23 -7.84
N GLU A 65 -9.12 6.84 -7.74
CA GLU A 65 -9.84 7.02 -6.49
C GLU A 65 -11.05 6.08 -6.43
N HIS A 66 -11.24 5.44 -5.28
CA HIS A 66 -12.45 4.69 -4.97
C HIS A 66 -12.92 5.04 -3.55
N ASN A 67 -14.20 5.36 -3.39
CA ASN A 67 -14.77 5.71 -2.10
C ASN A 67 -15.94 4.79 -1.77
N THR A 68 -16.00 4.30 -0.55
CA THR A 68 -17.15 3.57 -0.03
C THR A 68 -17.71 4.27 1.20
N LYS A 69 -19.04 4.19 1.34
CA LYS A 69 -19.78 4.70 2.49
C LYS A 69 -20.77 3.64 2.93
N GLU A 70 -20.56 3.13 4.12
CA GLU A 70 -21.38 2.09 4.71
C GLU A 70 -22.05 2.63 5.98
N THR A 71 -23.25 2.16 6.26
CA THR A 71 -23.96 2.46 7.51
C THR A 71 -24.40 1.15 8.13
N ASP A 72 -23.82 0.82 9.28
CA ASP A 72 -24.08 -0.44 9.96
C ASP A 72 -24.02 -0.25 11.48
N HIS A 73 -24.93 -0.92 12.21
CA HIS A 73 -25.05 -0.84 13.67
C HIS A 73 -25.02 0.58 14.26
N GLY A 74 -25.59 1.57 13.55
CA GLY A 74 -25.63 2.98 13.97
C GLY A 74 -24.32 3.75 13.77
N ARG A 75 -23.33 3.15 13.10
CA ARG A 75 -22.09 3.80 12.67
C ARG A 75 -22.15 4.10 11.18
N ILE A 76 -21.45 5.15 10.77
CA ILE A 76 -21.20 5.48 9.38
C ILE A 76 -19.69 5.32 9.19
N ASP A 77 -19.30 4.42 8.30
CA ASP A 77 -17.91 4.19 7.92
C ASP A 77 -17.70 4.70 6.50
N GLU A 78 -16.77 5.64 6.35
CA GLU A 78 -16.33 6.16 5.06
C GLU A 78 -14.89 5.70 4.82
N ARG A 79 -14.62 5.10 3.65
CA ARG A 79 -13.29 4.63 3.28
C ARG A 79 -12.93 5.20 1.91
N SER A 80 -11.79 5.86 1.85
CA SER A 80 -11.18 6.37 0.62
C SER A 80 -9.95 5.55 0.28
N TYR A 81 -9.88 5.10 -0.98
CA TYR A 81 -8.78 4.34 -1.54
C TYR A 81 -8.17 5.15 -2.68
N TYR A 82 -6.86 5.35 -2.65
CA TYR A 82 -6.11 6.05 -3.67
C TYR A 82 -5.00 5.12 -4.19
N LEU A 83 -4.88 5.01 -5.52
CA LEU A 83 -3.86 4.21 -6.19
C LEU A 83 -3.13 5.08 -7.21
N CYS A 84 -1.80 5.07 -7.15
CA CYS A 84 -0.92 5.73 -8.11
C CYS A 84 0.30 4.84 -8.39
N GLU A 85 1.07 5.21 -9.39
CA GLU A 85 2.42 4.67 -9.56
C GLU A 85 3.30 5.08 -8.37
N VAL A 86 4.36 4.30 -8.12
CA VAL A 86 5.30 4.58 -7.03
C VAL A 86 6.04 5.88 -7.37
N PRO A 87 6.00 6.91 -6.49
CA PRO A 87 6.70 8.16 -6.73
C PRO A 87 8.23 7.97 -6.73
N ASP A 88 8.92 8.66 -7.64
CA ASP A 88 10.39 8.58 -7.77
C ASP A 88 11.13 9.05 -6.51
N ASP A 89 10.54 9.98 -5.76
CA ASP A 89 11.10 10.59 -4.56
C ASP A 89 10.65 9.93 -3.25
N LEU A 90 9.91 8.81 -3.35
CA LEU A 90 9.47 8.07 -2.18
C LEU A 90 10.67 7.39 -1.50
N PRO A 91 10.95 7.69 -0.21
CA PRO A 91 12.12 7.17 0.47
C PRO A 91 12.04 5.64 0.59
N ASP A 92 13.17 4.95 0.46
CA ASP A 92 13.29 3.50 0.61
C ASP A 92 12.45 2.65 -0.37
N ALA A 93 11.84 3.25 -1.40
CA ALA A 93 10.96 2.57 -2.35
C ALA A 93 11.64 1.51 -3.23
N PHE A 94 12.98 1.51 -3.30
CA PHE A 94 13.78 0.64 -4.16
C PHE A 94 14.87 -0.14 -3.41
N GLN A 95 14.71 -0.33 -2.09
CA GLN A 95 15.62 -1.15 -1.27
C GLN A 95 15.36 -2.65 -1.38
#